data_AF-A0A931B0N4-F1
#
_entry.id   AF-A0A931B0N4-F1
#
_cell.length_a   1.000
_cell.length_b   1.000
_cell.length_c   1.000
_cell.angle_alpha   90.00
_cell.angle_beta   90.00
_cell.angle_gamma   90.00
#
_symmetry.space_group_name_H-M   'P 1'
#
loop_
_entity.id
_entity.type
_entity.pdbx_description
1 polymer ?
#
loop_
_entity_poly.entity_id
_entity_poly.type
_entity_poly.pdbx_seq_one_letter_code
_entity_poly.pdbx_strand_id
1 'polypeptide(L)'
;MTLKEGRRVRLAQDLAIGDAVAGEPGAVVGFLSLGAGIEGTVERVDGELPESEAVREYQRLKALFDDYGHTMPAASLERLETEIAALEPEWAAHRQRGSVVTVRVRWDNGFVLDGAHGDVLTPL
;
A
#
# COMPACT_ATOMS: atom_id res chain seq x y z
N MET A 1 9.82 -0.27 -8.34
CA MET A 1 11.07 -0.94 -7.92
C MET A 1 10.70 -2.29 -7.32
N THR A 2 11.46 -3.36 -7.54
CA THR A 2 11.11 -4.70 -7.05
C THR A 2 11.91 -5.02 -5.79
N LEU A 3 11.25 -4.98 -4.63
CA LEU A 3 11.82 -5.45 -3.36
C LEU A 3 11.89 -6.98 -3.36
N LYS A 4 12.96 -7.56 -2.80
CA LYS A 4 13.19 -9.00 -2.69
C LYS A 4 13.79 -9.33 -1.34
N GLU A 5 13.55 -10.55 -0.86
CA GLU A 5 14.22 -11.07 0.33
C GLU A 5 15.75 -11.03 0.17
N GLY A 6 16.44 -10.70 1.26
CA GLY A 6 17.90 -10.51 1.28
C GLY A 6 18.39 -9.19 0.68
N ARG A 7 17.50 -8.35 0.13
CA ARG A 7 17.91 -7.05 -0.45
C ARG A 7 18.27 -6.07 0.67
N ARG A 8 19.40 -5.37 0.48
CA ARG A 8 19.79 -4.22 1.29
C ARG A 8 18.94 -3.00 0.92
N VAL A 9 18.39 -2.37 1.95
CA VAL A 9 17.54 -1.18 1.82
C VAL A 9 17.93 -0.14 2.84
N ARG A 10 17.57 1.10 2.55
CA ARG A 10 17.71 2.26 3.41
C ARG A 10 16.36 2.93 3.58
N LEU A 11 16.04 3.35 4.80
CA LEU A 11 14.84 4.13 5.07
C LEU A 11 14.96 5.51 4.39
N ALA A 12 13.98 5.86 3.56
CA ALA A 12 14.01 7.09 2.78
C ALA A 12 13.59 8.34 3.57
N GLN A 13 12.76 8.14 4.59
CA GLN A 13 12.10 9.19 5.36
C GLN A 13 11.97 8.79 6.83
N ASP A 14 11.86 9.76 7.73
CA ASP A 14 11.63 9.46 9.15
C ASP A 14 10.30 8.72 9.33
N LEU A 15 10.30 7.66 10.13
CA LEU A 15 9.12 6.85 10.39
C LEU A 15 8.71 6.96 11.86
N ALA A 16 7.51 7.47 12.09
CA ALA A 16 6.85 7.48 13.38
C ALA A 16 6.47 6.05 13.80
N ILE A 17 6.93 5.59 14.96
CA ILE A 17 6.57 4.27 15.51
C ILE A 17 5.42 4.39 16.50
N GLY A 18 5.45 5.42 17.36
CA GLY A 18 4.34 5.71 18.26
C GLY A 18 4.73 6.49 19.52
N ASP A 19 3.71 6.83 20.30
CA ASP A 19 3.86 7.54 21.57
C ASP A 19 4.27 6.58 22.69
N ALA A 20 5.17 7.04 23.57
CA ALA A 20 5.46 6.40 24.84
C ALA A 20 4.51 6.99 25.91
N VAL A 21 3.77 6.13 26.59
CA VAL A 21 2.80 6.51 27.62
C VAL A 21 3.22 5.99 29.00
N ALA A 22 2.94 6.75 30.06
CA ALA A 22 3.20 6.35 31.44
C ALA A 22 2.07 6.75 32.40
N GLY A 23 1.85 5.92 33.44
CA GLY A 23 0.84 6.11 34.49
C GLY A 23 -0.59 5.77 34.06
N GLU A 24 -1.54 5.93 34.98
CA GLU A 24 -3.00 5.81 34.75
C GLU A 24 -3.63 7.20 34.99
N PRO A 25 -4.39 7.79 34.05
CA PRO A 25 -4.97 7.22 32.82
C PRO A 25 -4.09 7.31 31.55
N GLY A 26 -2.76 7.26 31.67
CA GLY A 26 -1.81 7.24 30.54
C GLY A 26 -1.48 8.63 29.99
N ALA A 27 -0.43 9.26 30.53
CA ALA A 27 0.11 10.51 29.97
C ALA A 27 1.19 10.20 28.93
N VAL A 28 1.17 10.90 27.79
CA VAL A 28 2.26 10.83 26.80
C VAL A 28 3.52 11.43 27.43
N VAL A 29 4.56 10.61 27.54
CA VAL A 29 5.86 10.97 28.10
C VAL A 29 6.98 11.04 27.06
N GLY A 30 6.71 10.56 25.84
CA GLY A 30 7.68 10.62 24.75
C GLY A 30 7.12 10.09 23.44
N PHE A 31 7.97 10.06 22.42
CA PHE A 31 7.65 9.59 21.08
C PHE A 31 8.86 8.85 20.51
N LEU A 32 8.61 7.72 19.86
CA LEU A 32 9.63 6.92 19.20
C LEU A 32 9.53 7.09 17.68
N SER A 33 10.64 7.47 17.06
CA SER A 33 10.81 7.49 15.62
C SER A 33 12.06 6.74 15.17
N LEU A 34 11.99 6.17 13.97
CA LEU A 34 13.15 5.69 13.23
C LEU A 34 13.59 6.77 12.25
N GLY A 35 14.83 7.20 12.35
CA GLY A 35 15.38 8.24 11.47
C GLY A 35 15.65 7.73 10.05
N ALA A 36 15.44 8.58 9.05
CA ALA A 36 15.83 8.35 7.68
C ALA A 36 17.33 8.02 7.59
N GLY A 37 17.69 7.22 6.59
CA GLY A 37 19.08 6.83 6.36
C GLY A 37 19.53 5.58 7.11
N ILE A 38 18.72 5.05 8.03
CA ILE A 38 19.02 3.74 8.62
C ILE A 38 18.99 2.65 7.55
N GLU A 39 19.95 1.74 7.63
CA GLU A 39 20.06 0.63 6.70
C GLU A 39 19.57 -0.67 7.33
N GLY A 40 19.10 -1.57 6.47
CA GLY A 40 18.57 -2.86 6.88
C GLY A 40 18.52 -3.85 5.72
N THR A 41 18.06 -5.03 6.05
CA THR A 41 17.88 -6.14 5.10
C THR A 41 16.43 -6.57 5.09
N VAL A 42 15.85 -6.68 3.89
CA VAL A 42 14.52 -7.24 3.70
C VAL A 42 14.54 -8.71 4.09
N GLU A 43 13.79 -9.10 5.11
CA GLU A 43 13.65 -10.49 5.55
C GLU A 43 12.55 -11.21 4.79
N ARG A 44 11.41 -10.54 4.60
CA ARG A 44 10.22 -11.10 3.95
C ARG A 44 9.56 -10.02 3.10
N VAL A 45 9.08 -10.42 1.94
CA VAL A 45 8.22 -9.58 1.12
C VAL A 45 6.82 -10.16 1.23
N ASP A 46 5.95 -9.50 1.98
CA ASP A 46 4.54 -9.82 2.00
C ASP A 46 3.94 -9.20 0.72
N GLY A 47 3.36 -10.04 -0.14
CA GLY A 47 2.90 -9.63 -1.47
C GLY A 47 1.83 -8.53 -1.44
N GLU A 48 1.42 -8.06 -2.62
CA GLU A 48 0.33 -7.09 -2.77
C GLU A 48 -0.87 -7.50 -1.90
N LEU A 49 -1.32 -6.57 -1.06
CA LEU A 49 -2.54 -6.76 -0.28
C LEU A 49 -3.65 -7.28 -1.20
N PRO A 50 -4.42 -8.29 -0.78
CA PRO A 50 -5.46 -8.86 -1.63
C PRO A 50 -6.41 -7.76 -2.11
N GLU A 51 -6.60 -7.66 -3.42
CA GLU A 51 -7.50 -6.69 -4.02
C GLU A 51 -8.90 -6.83 -3.44
N SER A 52 -9.53 -5.71 -3.08
CA SER A 52 -10.93 -5.72 -2.68
C SER A 52 -11.81 -6.22 -3.83
N GLU A 53 -12.96 -6.79 -3.49
CA GLU A 53 -13.93 -7.26 -4.48
C GLU A 53 -14.35 -6.12 -5.44
N ALA A 54 -14.51 -4.91 -4.90
CA ALA A 54 -14.79 -3.70 -5.67
C ALA A 54 -13.74 -3.37 -6.74
N VAL A 55 -12.44 -3.51 -6.40
CA VAL A 55 -11.35 -3.25 -7.36
C VAL A 55 -11.37 -4.27 -8.49
N ARG A 56 -11.60 -5.54 -8.16
CA ARG A 56 -11.75 -6.61 -9.15
C ARG A 56 -12.94 -6.38 -10.06
N GLU A 57 -14.08 -5.96 -9.50
CA GLU A 57 -15.28 -5.66 -10.30
C GLU A 57 -15.09 -4.42 -11.18
N TYR A 58 -14.43 -3.36 -10.68
CA TYR A 58 -14.09 -2.19 -11.49
C TYR A 58 -13.27 -2.61 -12.72
N GLN A 59 -12.20 -3.39 -12.52
CA GLN A 59 -11.35 -3.86 -13.62
C GLN A 59 -12.13 -4.71 -14.61
N ARG A 60 -13.02 -5.59 -14.13
CA ARG A 60 -13.89 -6.42 -14.98
C ARG A 60 -14.84 -5.59 -15.82
N LEU A 61 -15.53 -4.61 -15.22
CA LEU A 61 -16.46 -3.73 -15.93
C LEU A 61 -15.73 -2.79 -16.89
N LYS A 62 -14.54 -2.31 -16.50
CA LYS A 62 -13.73 -1.47 -17.36
C LYS A 62 -13.21 -2.22 -18.58
N ALA A 63 -12.76 -3.47 -18.42
CA ALA A 63 -12.40 -4.33 -19.54
C ALA A 63 -13.61 -4.61 -20.45
N LEU A 64 -14.79 -4.89 -19.88
CA LEU A 64 -16.02 -5.08 -20.64
C LEU A 64 -16.38 -3.82 -21.46
N PHE A 65 -16.24 -2.64 -20.86
CA PHE A 65 -16.49 -1.36 -21.53
C PHE A 65 -15.49 -1.13 -22.67
N ASP A 66 -14.20 -1.35 -22.42
CA ASP A 66 -13.14 -1.11 -23.40
C ASP A 66 -13.23 -2.11 -24.58
N ASP A 67 -13.54 -3.38 -24.31
CA ASP A 67 -13.61 -4.43 -25.34
C ASP A 67 -14.94 -4.41 -26.11
N TYR A 68 -16.08 -4.16 -25.44
CA TYR A 68 -17.41 -4.34 -26.03
C TYR A 68 -18.29 -3.09 -26.02
N GLY A 69 -17.90 -2.00 -25.36
CA GLY A 69 -18.71 -0.79 -25.24
C GLY A 69 -19.11 -0.19 -26.60
N HIS A 70 -18.24 -0.29 -27.60
CA HIS A 70 -18.51 0.15 -28.98
C HIS A 70 -19.62 -0.65 -29.70
N THR A 71 -19.99 -1.82 -29.18
CA THR A 71 -21.06 -2.67 -29.73
C THR A 71 -22.34 -2.65 -28.89
N MET A 72 -22.32 -1.99 -27.72
CA MET A 72 -23.44 -2.03 -26.78
C MET A 72 -24.56 -1.06 -27.16
N PRO A 73 -25.84 -1.44 -26.94
CA PRO A 73 -26.95 -0.51 -26.99
C PRO A 73 -26.78 0.63 -25.98
N ALA A 74 -27.20 1.85 -26.34
CA ALA A 74 -26.99 3.06 -25.55
C ALA A 74 -27.45 2.92 -24.08
N ALA A 75 -28.62 2.30 -23.83
CA ALA A 75 -29.13 2.11 -22.47
C ALA A 75 -28.29 1.14 -21.62
N SER A 76 -27.60 0.17 -22.24
CA SER A 76 -26.68 -0.73 -21.56
C SER A 76 -25.33 -0.06 -21.30
N LEU A 77 -24.88 0.77 -22.24
CA LEU A 77 -23.66 1.56 -22.11
C LEU A 77 -23.78 2.56 -20.94
N GLU A 78 -24.87 3.30 -20.86
CA GLU A 78 -25.13 4.29 -19.80
C GLU A 78 -25.17 3.64 -18.41
N ARG A 79 -25.73 2.43 -18.31
CA ARG A 79 -25.72 1.65 -17.06
C ARG A 79 -24.30 1.23 -16.67
N LEU A 80 -23.52 0.72 -17.63
CA LEU A 80 -22.15 0.30 -17.42
C LEU A 80 -21.25 1.47 -16.98
N GLU A 81 -21.39 2.64 -17.61
CA GLU A 81 -20.67 3.86 -17.21
C GLU A 81 -21.04 4.30 -15.79
N THR A 82 -22.32 4.19 -15.41
CA THR A 82 -22.78 4.50 -14.05
C THR A 82 -22.16 3.57 -13.01
N GLU A 83 -22.11 2.26 -13.28
CA GLU A 83 -21.50 1.26 -12.40
C GLU A 83 -19.97 1.46 -12.27
N ILE A 84 -19.28 1.76 -13.37
CA ILE A 84 -17.85 2.11 -13.35
C ILE A 84 -17.61 3.38 -12.53
N ALA A 85 -18.44 4.42 -12.73
CA ALA A 85 -18.32 5.67 -11.97
C ALA A 85 -18.56 5.49 -10.47
N ALA A 86 -19.43 4.56 -10.06
CA ALA A 86 -19.67 4.23 -8.66
C ALA A 86 -18.45 3.58 -8.00
N LEU A 87 -17.67 2.80 -8.75
CA LEU A 87 -16.48 2.08 -8.29
C LEU A 87 -15.18 2.89 -8.45
N GLU A 88 -15.18 3.98 -9.22
CA GLU A 88 -14.03 4.86 -9.44
C GLU A 88 -13.39 5.38 -8.13
N PRO A 89 -14.12 5.74 -7.06
CA PRO A 89 -13.50 6.17 -5.80
C PRO A 89 -12.67 5.06 -5.13
N GLU A 90 -13.15 3.83 -5.18
CA GLU A 90 -12.47 2.66 -4.57
C GLU A 90 -11.26 2.26 -5.42
N TRP A 91 -11.40 2.32 -6.75
CA TRP A 91 -10.28 2.18 -7.68
C TRP A 91 -9.22 3.26 -7.49
N ALA A 92 -9.63 4.52 -7.34
CA ALA A 92 -8.72 5.63 -7.08
C ALA A 92 -8.01 5.46 -5.74
N ALA A 93 -8.71 5.02 -4.69
CA ALA A 93 -8.11 4.70 -3.40
C ALA A 93 -7.11 3.53 -3.51
N HIS A 94 -7.42 2.50 -4.30
CA HIS A 94 -6.51 1.39 -4.58
C HIS A 94 -5.28 1.84 -5.37
N ARG A 95 -5.44 2.68 -6.41
CA ARG A 95 -4.31 3.27 -7.15
C ARG A 95 -3.46 4.22 -6.32
N GLN A 96 -4.08 4.99 -5.41
CA GLN A 96 -3.37 5.87 -4.48
C GLN A 96 -2.60 5.06 -3.43
N ARG A 97 -3.14 3.94 -2.97
CA ARG A 97 -2.37 2.97 -2.18
C ARG A 97 -1.24 2.38 -3.01
N GLY A 98 -1.45 2.19 -4.31
CA GLY A 98 -0.51 1.51 -5.19
C GLY A 98 -0.47 0.01 -4.88
N SER A 99 0.36 -0.73 -5.61
CA SER A 99 0.77 -2.07 -5.20
C SER A 99 1.59 -1.96 -3.92
N VAL A 100 0.92 -1.82 -2.77
CA VAL A 100 1.57 -1.77 -1.47
C VAL A 100 2.13 -3.15 -1.21
N VAL A 101 3.33 -3.38 -1.70
CA VAL A 101 4.18 -4.45 -1.24
C VAL A 101 4.60 -4.06 0.16
N THR A 102 4.07 -4.77 1.15
CA THR A 102 4.54 -4.64 2.52
C THR A 102 5.75 -5.55 2.70
N VAL A 103 6.76 -5.07 3.40
CA VAL A 103 7.96 -5.84 3.63
C VAL A 103 8.32 -5.85 5.10
N ARG A 104 8.87 -6.97 5.53
CA ARG A 104 9.53 -7.09 6.80
C ARG A 104 11.00 -6.76 6.62
N VAL A 105 11.48 -5.76 7.34
CA VAL A 105 12.88 -5.33 7.29
C VAL A 105 13.51 -5.49 8.66
N ARG A 106 14.65 -6.16 8.72
CA ARG A 106 15.54 -6.13 9.90
C ARG A 106 16.59 -5.06 9.69
N TRP A 107 16.51 -4.03 10.51
CA TRP A 107 17.44 -2.90 10.52
C TRP A 107 18.73 -3.28 11.25
N ASP A 108 19.84 -2.65 10.86
CA ASP A 108 21.17 -2.94 11.44
C ASP A 108 21.29 -2.48 12.90
N ASN A 109 20.41 -1.58 13.34
CA ASN A 109 20.27 -1.17 14.74
C ASN A 109 19.52 -2.20 15.62
N GLY A 110 19.14 -3.35 15.05
CA GLY A 110 18.50 -4.46 15.77
C GLY A 110 16.97 -4.41 15.79
N PHE A 111 16.35 -3.35 15.28
CA PHE A 111 14.88 -3.29 15.16
C PHE A 111 14.39 -4.13 13.97
N VAL A 112 13.19 -4.69 14.10
CA VAL A 112 12.49 -5.35 13.00
C VAL A 112 11.17 -4.62 12.79
N LEU A 113 10.98 -4.08 11.59
CA LEU A 113 9.70 -3.50 11.19
C LEU A 113 8.99 -4.52 10.30
N ASP A 114 7.86 -5.02 10.78
CA ASP A 114 6.97 -5.90 10.00
C ASP A 114 5.85 -5.06 9.40
N GLY A 115 5.52 -5.29 8.13
CA GLY A 115 4.52 -4.50 7.41
C GLY A 115 4.99 -3.11 6.93
N ALA A 116 6.29 -2.88 6.74
CA ALA A 116 6.80 -1.63 6.17
C ALA A 116 6.28 -1.44 4.74
N HIS A 117 5.77 -0.26 4.39
CA HIS A 117 5.43 0.01 3.00
C HIS A 117 6.71 0.10 2.15
N GLY A 118 6.69 -0.51 0.96
CA GLY A 118 7.86 -0.50 0.07
C GLY A 118 8.26 0.88 -0.47
N ASP A 119 7.38 1.86 -0.42
CA ASP A 119 7.59 3.24 -0.89
C ASP A 119 8.48 4.08 0.05
N VAL A 120 8.51 3.76 1.35
CA VAL A 120 9.40 4.41 2.32
C VAL A 120 10.82 3.82 2.31
N LEU A 121 11.10 2.87 1.42
CA LEU A 121 12.37 2.18 1.30
C LEU A 121 13.08 2.51 -0.01
N THR A 122 14.37 2.75 0.08
CA THR A 122 15.26 2.91 -1.07
C THR A 122 16.24 1.75 -1.13
N PRO A 123 16.44 1.12 -2.30
CA PRO A 123 17.47 0.09 -2.43
C PRO A 123 18.87 0.71 -2.28
N LEU A 124 19.75 -0.03 -1.61
CA LEU A 124 21.19 0.21 -1.64
C LEU A 124 21.83 -0.51 -2.83
#